data_AF-A0A938Y5Q3-F1
#
_entry.id   AF-A0A938Y5Q3-F1
#
_cell.length_a   1.000
_cell.length_b   1.000
_cell.length_c   1.000
_cell.angle_alpha   90.00
_cell.angle_beta   90.00
_cell.angle_gamma   90.00
#
_symmetry.space_group_name_H-M   'P 1'
#
loop_
_entity.id
_entity.type
_entity.pdbx_description
1 polymer ?
#
loop_
_entity_poly.entity_id
_entity_poly.type
_entity_poly.pdbx_seq_one_letter_code
_entity_poly.pdbx_strand_id
1 'polypeptide(L)'
;MQRSRRRWRFPSLLLGAFVLSVVVVVVACALATSPREAADQRRAPELPPPTATLRAGTGDPQQLLAPALALFLNEGQMTVQPAAGGPAVPVTAGPSADGWVPVSGEGLTEGLRVRLRSYDDRGAAW
;
A
#
# COMPACT_ATOMS: atom_id res chain seq x y z
N MET A 1 -4.00 -80.41 -15.37
CA MET A 1 -2.90 -79.41 -15.41
C MET A 1 -3.50 -78.02 -15.59
N GLN A 2 -3.50 -77.21 -14.54
CA GLN A 2 -4.12 -75.89 -14.46
C GLN A 2 -2.99 -74.86 -14.34
N ARG A 3 -2.78 -73.99 -15.34
CA ARG A 3 -2.00 -72.73 -15.22
C ARG A 3 -1.93 -72.02 -16.57
N SER A 4 -2.69 -70.93 -16.74
CA SER A 4 -2.30 -69.77 -17.57
C SER A 4 -3.34 -68.63 -17.68
N ARG A 5 -4.45 -68.60 -16.93
CA ARG A 5 -5.40 -67.46 -16.99
C ARG A 5 -5.00 -66.22 -16.15
N ARG A 6 -3.71 -66.03 -15.82
CA ARG A 6 -3.24 -64.98 -14.89
C ARG A 6 -2.35 -63.88 -15.51
N ARG A 7 -2.22 -63.82 -16.84
CA ARG A 7 -1.35 -62.82 -17.51
C ARG A 7 -2.07 -61.59 -18.06
N TRP A 8 -3.40 -61.63 -18.22
CA TRP A 8 -4.18 -60.53 -18.83
C TRP A 8 -4.81 -59.54 -17.84
N ARG A 9 -4.75 -59.80 -16.53
CA ARG A 9 -5.27 -58.88 -15.49
C ARG A 9 -4.26 -57.85 -14.98
N PHE A 10 -2.97 -58.06 -15.27
CA PHE A 10 -1.90 -57.15 -14.89
C PHE A 10 -1.94 -55.79 -15.62
N PRO A 11 -2.11 -55.72 -16.96
CA PRO A 11 -2.07 -54.44 -17.66
C PRO A 11 -3.26 -53.55 -17.30
N SER A 12 -4.44 -54.12 -17.02
CA SER A 12 -5.62 -53.36 -16.61
C SER A 12 -5.51 -52.78 -15.20
N LEU A 13 -4.90 -53.52 -14.26
CA LEU A 13 -4.62 -53.00 -12.91
C LEU A 13 -3.59 -51.87 -12.94
N LEU A 14 -2.54 -52.00 -13.76
CA LEU A 14 -1.55 -50.94 -13.95
C LEU A 14 -2.16 -49.69 -14.58
N LEU A 15 -3.01 -49.86 -15.59
CA LEU A 15 -3.71 -48.75 -16.22
C LEU A 15 -4.65 -48.03 -15.24
N GLY A 16 -5.41 -48.79 -14.43
CA GLY A 16 -6.28 -48.23 -13.40
C GLY A 16 -5.50 -47.44 -12.33
N ALA A 17 -4.38 -47.99 -11.86
CA ALA A 17 -3.50 -47.30 -10.91
C ALA A 17 -2.88 -46.02 -11.50
N PHE A 18 -2.50 -46.06 -12.78
CA PHE A 18 -1.96 -44.89 -13.48
C PHE A 18 -3.01 -43.77 -13.60
N VAL A 19 -4.22 -44.10 -14.05
CA VAL A 19 -5.32 -43.12 -14.15
C VAL A 19 -5.65 -42.53 -12.78
N LEU A 20 -5.73 -43.36 -11.74
CA LEU A 20 -5.96 -42.90 -10.37
C LEU A 20 -4.85 -41.95 -9.90
N SER A 21 -3.59 -42.27 -10.18
CA SER A 21 -2.43 -41.41 -9.85
C SER A 21 -2.52 -40.06 -10.57
N VAL A 22 -2.84 -40.04 -11.87
CA VAL A 22 -3.02 -38.79 -12.63
C VAL A 22 -4.14 -37.94 -12.05
N VAL A 23 -5.28 -38.54 -11.70
CA VAL A 23 -6.40 -37.82 -11.08
C VAL A 23 -5.99 -37.20 -9.75
N VAL A 24 -5.27 -37.95 -8.90
CA VAL A 24 -4.76 -37.43 -7.62
C VAL A 24 -3.82 -36.25 -7.83
N VAL A 25 -2.90 -36.33 -8.81
CA VAL A 25 -1.98 -35.23 -9.13
C VAL A 25 -2.73 -33.99 -9.63
N VAL A 26 -3.74 -34.16 -10.50
CA VAL A 26 -4.55 -33.05 -11.01
C VAL A 26 -5.33 -32.38 -9.88
N VAL A 27 -5.95 -33.16 -8.99
CA VAL A 27 -6.65 -32.64 -7.81
C VAL A 27 -5.70 -31.91 -6.86
N ALA A 28 -4.51 -32.47 -6.62
CA ALA A 28 -3.50 -31.82 -5.78
C ALA A 28 -3.01 -30.49 -6.39
N CYS A 29 -2.78 -30.43 -7.70
CA CYS A 29 -2.44 -29.19 -8.40
C CYS A 29 -3.59 -28.17 -8.38
N ALA A 30 -4.85 -28.62 -8.45
CA ALA A 30 -6.02 -27.73 -8.40
C ALA A 30 -6.27 -27.16 -7.00
N LEU A 31 -5.95 -27.91 -5.95
CA LEU A 31 -6.08 -27.46 -4.56
C LEU A 31 -4.84 -26.71 -4.06
N ALA A 32 -3.70 -26.86 -4.73
CA ALA A 32 -2.49 -26.15 -4.36
C ALA A 32 -2.56 -24.69 -4.83
N THR A 33 -2.62 -23.78 -3.87
CA THR A 33 -2.39 -22.35 -4.12
C THR A 33 -1.04 -22.18 -4.82
N SER A 34 -1.04 -21.54 -5.98
CA SER A 34 0.19 -21.34 -6.73
C SER A 34 1.15 -20.41 -5.96
N PRO A 35 2.47 -20.54 -6.14
CA PRO A 35 3.43 -19.63 -5.50
C PRO A 35 3.19 -18.15 -5.80
N ARG A 36 2.59 -17.84 -6.96
CA ARG A 36 2.21 -16.48 -7.36
C ARG A 36 0.99 -15.99 -6.59
N GLU A 37 -0.07 -16.78 -6.46
CA GLU A 37 -1.22 -16.41 -5.61
C GLU A 37 -0.82 -16.26 -4.15
N ALA A 38 0.07 -17.12 -3.64
CA ALA A 38 0.60 -16.98 -2.29
C ALA A 38 1.45 -15.70 -2.14
N ALA A 39 2.17 -15.28 -3.19
CA ALA A 39 2.92 -14.03 -3.19
C ALA A 39 1.97 -12.81 -3.27
N ASP A 40 0.91 -12.89 -4.08
CA ASP A 40 -0.10 -11.84 -4.21
C ASP A 40 -0.91 -11.69 -2.91
N GLN A 41 -1.26 -12.79 -2.24
CA GLN A 41 -1.90 -12.77 -0.92
C GLN A 41 -0.99 -12.22 0.19
N ARG A 42 0.34 -12.36 0.04
CA ARG A 42 1.34 -11.79 0.97
C ARG A 42 1.71 -10.35 0.63
N ARG A 43 1.20 -9.79 -0.47
CA ARG A 43 1.47 -8.41 -0.82
C ARG A 43 0.90 -7.52 0.29
N ALA A 44 1.75 -6.66 0.84
CA ALA A 44 1.34 -5.77 1.91
C ALA A 44 0.18 -4.89 1.43
N PRO A 45 -0.85 -4.66 2.27
CA PRO A 45 -1.93 -3.75 1.92
C PRO A 45 -1.35 -2.35 1.70
N GLU A 46 -1.75 -1.72 0.59
CA GLU A 46 -1.40 -0.32 0.34
C GLU A 46 -2.15 0.55 1.33
N LEU A 47 -1.41 1.22 2.21
CA LEU A 47 -1.97 2.13 3.18
C LEU A 47 -2.25 3.47 2.50
N PRO A 48 -3.35 4.16 2.86
CA PRO A 48 -3.57 5.52 2.40
C PRO A 48 -2.40 6.41 2.83
N PRO A 49 -2.04 7.43 2.02
CA PRO A 49 -0.96 8.34 2.35
C PRO A 49 -1.23 9.02 3.70
N PRO A 50 -0.19 9.25 4.52
CA PRO A 50 -0.36 9.89 5.82
C PRO A 50 -0.86 11.33 5.63
N THR A 51 -1.86 11.72 6.43
CA THR A 51 -2.48 13.05 6.36
C THR A 51 -2.65 13.62 7.76
N ALA A 52 -2.74 14.95 7.85
CA ALA A 52 -3.03 15.67 9.08
C ALA A 52 -3.92 16.88 8.82
N THR A 53 -4.59 17.38 9.85
CA THR A 53 -5.42 18.59 9.78
C THR A 53 -4.64 19.81 10.24
N LEU A 54 -4.79 20.92 9.50
CA LEU A 54 -4.39 22.23 10.00
C LEU A 54 -5.26 22.62 11.20
N ARG A 55 -4.66 23.30 12.18
CA ARG A 55 -5.33 23.71 13.42
C ARG A 55 -5.20 25.22 13.62
N ALA A 56 -6.16 25.85 14.28
CA ALA A 56 -5.96 27.21 14.75
C ALA A 56 -4.87 27.27 15.83
N GLY A 57 -4.09 28.35 15.85
CA GLY A 57 -3.14 28.66 16.89
C GLY A 57 -3.85 29.01 18.21
N THR A 58 -3.27 28.59 19.33
CA THR A 58 -3.84 28.85 20.66
C THR A 58 -3.73 30.32 21.09
N GLY A 59 -2.81 31.09 20.51
CA GLY A 59 -2.63 32.53 20.79
C GLY A 59 -3.27 33.47 19.75
N ASP A 60 -3.45 32.99 18.52
CA ASP A 60 -4.06 33.75 17.43
C ASP A 60 -4.90 32.78 16.56
N PRO A 61 -6.24 32.89 16.56
CA PRO A 61 -7.10 32.02 15.79
C PRO A 61 -6.99 32.25 14.27
N GLN A 62 -6.42 33.37 13.82
CA GLN A 62 -6.14 33.61 12.41
C GLN A 62 -4.84 32.93 11.95
N GLN A 63 -3.97 32.57 12.90
CA GLN A 63 -2.75 31.84 12.62
C GLN A 63 -3.06 30.34 12.55
N LEU A 64 -2.72 29.71 11.42
CA LEU A 64 -2.88 28.27 11.26
C LEU A 64 -1.59 27.56 11.64
N LEU A 65 -1.71 26.39 12.23
CA LEU A 65 -0.62 25.50 12.57
C LEU A 65 -0.67 24.28 11.65
N ALA A 66 0.41 24.10 10.89
CA ALA A 66 0.67 22.89 10.11
C ALA A 66 1.69 22.01 10.84
N PRO A 67 1.59 20.68 10.77
CA PRO A 67 2.71 19.83 11.17
C PRO A 67 3.93 20.12 10.30
N ALA A 68 5.13 20.10 10.87
CA ALA A 68 6.37 20.35 10.12
C ALA A 68 6.53 19.39 8.92
N LEU A 69 6.03 18.15 9.06
CA LEU A 69 6.05 17.15 8.00
C LEU A 69 5.05 17.41 6.86
N ALA A 70 4.14 18.37 7.00
CA ALA A 70 3.21 18.77 5.95
C ALA A 70 3.78 19.81 4.97
N LEU A 71 5.00 20.30 5.25
CA LEU A 71 5.65 21.36 4.50
C LEU A 71 6.57 20.78 3.42
N PHE A 72 6.38 21.23 2.19
CA PHE A 72 7.14 20.82 1.02
C PHE A 72 7.81 22.04 0.39
N LEU A 73 9.11 21.93 0.14
CA LEU A 73 9.82 22.94 -0.65
C LEU A 73 9.60 22.63 -2.13
N ASN A 74 8.93 23.52 -2.85
CA ASN A 74 8.70 23.41 -4.28
C ASN A 74 9.20 24.68 -4.96
N GLU A 75 10.13 24.56 -5.90
CA GLU A 75 10.73 25.70 -6.64
C GLU A 75 11.24 26.84 -5.73
N GLY A 76 11.74 26.51 -4.54
CA GLY A 76 12.23 27.47 -3.56
C GLY A 76 11.16 28.12 -2.68
N GLN A 77 9.88 27.79 -2.88
CA GLN A 77 8.76 28.25 -2.06
C GLN A 77 8.22 27.13 -1.18
N MET A 78 7.84 27.47 0.06
CA MET A 78 7.20 26.50 0.95
C MET A 78 5.74 26.31 0.55
N THR A 79 5.29 25.07 0.54
CA THR A 79 3.93 24.70 0.12
C THR A 79 3.35 23.63 1.03
N VAL A 80 2.02 23.54 1.06
CA VAL A 80 1.29 22.41 1.63
C VAL A 80 0.46 21.74 0.53
N GLN A 81 0.40 20.41 0.54
CA GLN A 81 -0.36 19.65 -0.45
C GLN A 81 -1.70 19.23 0.15
N PRO A 82 -2.86 19.64 -0.39
CA PRO A 82 -4.16 19.17 0.07
C PRO A 82 -4.31 17.65 -0.07
N ALA A 83 -4.88 17.01 0.95
CA ALA A 83 -5.11 15.57 0.98
C ALA A 83 -6.16 15.09 -0.04
N ALA A 84 -7.12 15.95 -0.38
CA ALA A 84 -8.16 15.66 -1.37
C ALA A 84 -7.62 15.65 -2.82
N GLY A 85 -6.34 15.94 -3.03
CA GLY A 85 -5.78 16.25 -4.34
C GLY A 85 -5.95 17.73 -4.68
N GLY A 86 -5.28 18.18 -5.75
CA GLY A 86 -5.28 19.58 -6.18
C GLY A 86 -3.87 20.19 -6.24
N PRO A 87 -3.77 21.49 -6.56
CA PRO A 87 -2.48 22.18 -6.60
C PRO A 87 -1.88 22.33 -5.20
N ALA A 88 -0.55 22.36 -5.13
CA ALA A 88 0.15 22.71 -3.91
C ALA A 88 -0.17 24.17 -3.55
N VAL A 89 -0.52 24.41 -2.29
CA VAL A 89 -0.88 25.74 -1.79
C VAL A 89 0.40 26.40 -1.26
N PRO A 90 0.81 27.56 -1.79
CA PRO A 90 1.95 28.30 -1.27
C PRO A 90 1.67 28.80 0.14
N VAL A 91 2.68 28.68 1.01
CA VAL A 91 2.58 29.11 2.41
C VAL A 91 3.82 29.89 2.83
N THR A 92 3.61 30.85 3.72
CA THR A 92 4.67 31.45 4.53
C THR A 92 4.74 30.69 5.84
N ALA A 93 5.89 30.07 6.10
CA ALA A 93 6.12 29.30 7.32
C ALA A 93 6.95 30.10 8.33
N GLY A 94 6.53 30.12 9.59
CA GLY A 94 7.29 30.70 10.69
C GLY A 94 8.17 29.66 11.42
N PRO A 95 8.66 29.99 12.63
CA PRO A 95 9.52 29.10 13.39
C PRO A 95 8.75 27.86 13.88
N SER A 96 9.39 26.69 13.79
CA SER A 96 8.79 25.45 14.32
C SER A 96 8.92 25.36 15.84
N ALA A 97 7.86 24.90 16.49
CA ALA A 97 7.83 24.55 17.91
C ALA A 97 7.00 23.26 18.10
N ASP A 98 7.51 22.30 18.87
CA ASP A 98 6.82 21.04 19.20
C ASP A 98 6.28 20.26 17.98
N GLY A 99 6.99 20.32 16.85
CA GLY A 99 6.59 19.65 15.60
C GLY A 99 5.49 20.37 14.82
N TRP A 100 5.03 21.53 15.29
CA TRP A 100 4.11 22.42 14.59
C TRP A 100 4.86 23.60 14.00
N VAL A 101 4.30 24.15 12.93
CA VAL A 101 4.82 25.32 12.23
C VAL A 101 3.65 26.26 11.96
N PRO A 102 3.73 27.52 12.41
CA PRO A 102 2.75 28.52 12.02
C PRO A 102 2.86 28.79 10.54
N VAL A 103 1.72 28.74 9.85
CA VAL A 103 1.61 28.94 8.41
C VAL A 103 0.52 29.96 8.09
N SER A 104 0.80 30.76 7.07
CA SER A 104 -0.18 31.65 6.46
C SER A 104 -0.12 31.52 4.93
N GLY A 105 -1.25 31.69 4.27
CA GLY A 105 -1.35 31.52 2.83
C GLY A 105 -2.79 31.61 2.38
N GLU A 106 -3.00 32.07 1.15
CA GLU A 106 -4.33 32.12 0.56
C GLU A 106 -4.85 30.70 0.32
N GLY A 107 -6.12 30.45 0.66
CA GLY A 107 -6.74 29.12 0.52
C GLY A 107 -6.47 28.14 1.68
N LEU A 108 -5.74 28.55 2.72
CA LEU A 108 -5.63 27.78 3.95
C LEU A 108 -6.84 28.03 4.86
N THR A 109 -7.37 26.96 5.43
CA THR A 109 -8.47 27.02 6.41
C THR A 109 -8.21 26.03 7.53
N GLU A 110 -8.75 26.31 8.72
CA GLU A 110 -8.75 25.34 9.82
C GLU A 110 -9.47 24.04 9.41
N GLY A 111 -8.94 22.90 9.83
CA GLY A 111 -9.50 21.59 9.50
C GLY A 111 -9.14 21.09 8.10
N LEU A 112 -8.48 21.91 7.27
CA LEU A 112 -7.94 21.46 5.98
C LEU A 112 -7.01 20.26 6.20
N ARG A 113 -7.30 19.14 5.52
CA ARG A 113 -6.43 17.98 5.52
C ARG A 113 -5.30 18.17 4.51
N VAL A 114 -4.07 18.03 4.98
CA VAL A 114 -2.84 18.13 4.20
C VAL A 114 -2.08 16.81 4.23
N ARG A 115 -1.37 16.50 3.15
CA ARG A 115 -0.51 15.32 3.07
C ARG A 115 0.71 15.55 3.95
N LEU A 116 1.13 14.49 4.63
CA LEU A 116 2.40 14.44 5.34
C LEU A 116 3.44 13.79 4.44
N ARG A 117 4.68 14.26 4.53
CA ARG A 117 5.81 13.63 3.89
C ARG A 117 5.96 12.21 4.44
N SER A 118 5.87 11.21 3.57
CA SER A 118 6.12 9.83 3.95
C SER A 118 7.61 9.51 3.85
N TYR A 119 8.05 8.43 4.51
CA TYR A 119 9.44 7.97 4.43
C TYR A 119 9.83 7.57 3.00
N ASP A 120 8.88 7.10 2.21
CA ASP A 120 9.09 6.63 0.83
C ASP A 120 9.15 7.76 -0.20
N ASP A 121 8.66 8.96 0.13
CA ASP A 121 8.75 10.14 -0.75
C ASP A 121 10.20 10.67 -0.93
N ARG A 122 11.19 10.08 -0.25
CA ARG A 122 12.62 10.39 -0.43
C ARG A 122 13.17 9.99 -1.81
N GLY A 123 12.41 9.24 -2.62
CA GLY A 123 12.80 8.88 -3.99
C GLY A 123 12.61 9.99 -5.03
N ALA A 124 11.93 11.09 -4.70
CA ALA A 124 11.51 12.11 -5.68
C ALA A 124 12.28 13.44 -5.62
N ALA A 125 13.41 13.52 -4.91
CA ALA A 125 14.20 14.74 -4.85
C ALA A 125 15.69 14.47 -4.70
N TRP A 126 16.39 14.44 -5.83
CA TRP A 126 17.70 15.07 -6.03
C TRP A 126 17.91 15.35 -7.51
#